data_AF-A0A9E2B693-F1
#
_entry.id   AF-A0A9E2B693-F1
#
_cell.length_a   1.000
_cell.length_b   1.000
_cell.length_c   1.000
_cell.angle_alpha   90.00
_cell.angle_beta   90.00
_cell.angle_gamma   90.00
#
_symmetry.space_group_name_H-M   'P 1'
#
loop_
_entity.id
_entity.type
_entity.pdbx_description
1 polymer ?
#
loop_
_entity_poly.entity_id
_entity_poly.type
_entity_poly.pdbx_seq_one_letter_code
_entity_poly.pdbx_strand_id
1 'polypeptide(L)' 'MEISFNFIVGVLAIAYGMYSFIQRKTVPEKIVKLQAMIERNGEKMGHSIHLFGYTILPVVAGLLLLYAHFKG' A
#
# COMPACT_ATOMS: atom_id res chain seq x y z
N MET A 1 4.32 -4.81 -27.08
CA MET A 1 3.86 -5.13 -25.72
C MET A 1 2.68 -4.21 -25.44
N GLU A 2 1.47 -4.75 -25.43
CA GLU A 2 0.24 -3.97 -25.14
C GLU A 2 0.21 -3.66 -23.64
N ILE A 3 0.16 -2.37 -23.28
CA ILE A 3 0.05 -1.96 -21.88
C ILE A 3 -1.41 -2.17 -21.45
N SER A 4 -1.65 -3.22 -20.67
CA SER A 4 -3.00 -3.51 -20.16
C SER A 4 -3.36 -2.62 -18.95
N PHE A 5 -4.66 -2.47 -18.70
CA PHE A 5 -5.15 -1.83 -17.48
C PHE A 5 -4.61 -2.51 -16.20
N ASN A 6 -4.53 -3.85 -16.19
CA ASN A 6 -3.98 -4.62 -15.07
C ASN A 6 -2.51 -4.29 -14.82
N PHE A 7 -1.72 -4.10 -15.87
CA PHE A 7 -0.32 -3.69 -15.75
C PHE A 7 -0.21 -2.33 -15.06
N ILE A 8 -0.94 -1.33 -15.57
CA ILE A 8 -0.91 0.03 -15.03
C ILE A 8 -1.32 0.05 -13.56
N VAL A 9 -2.46 -0.57 -13.23
CA VAL A 9 -2.96 -0.61 -11.85
C VAL A 9 -2.00 -1.41 -10.95
N GLY A 10 -1.41 -2.49 -11.45
CA GLY A 10 -0.45 -3.30 -10.71
C GLY A 10 0.79 -2.52 -10.30
N VAL A 11 1.41 -1.81 -11.26
CA VAL A 11 2.57 -0.94 -11.00
C VAL A 11 2.21 0.17 -10.02
N LEU A 12 1.08 0.86 -10.23
CA LEU A 12 0.65 1.95 -9.36
C LEU A 12 0.34 1.48 -7.92
N ALA A 13 -0.28 0.31 -7.76
CA ALA A 13 -0.57 -0.27 -6.45
C ALA A 13 0.70 -0.63 -5.67
N ILE A 14 1.70 -1.22 -6.34
CA ILE A 14 3.02 -1.50 -5.75
C ILE A 14 3.71 -0.19 -5.36
N ALA A 15 3.77 0.78 -6.28
CA ALA A 15 4.39 2.07 -6.02
C ALA A 15 3.75 2.77 -4.82
N TYR A 16 2.42 2.76 -4.73
CA TYR A 16 1.68 3.31 -3.60
C TYR A 16 2.01 2.60 -2.28
N GLY A 17 2.03 1.27 -2.27
CA GLY A 17 2.34 0.50 -1.08
C GLY A 17 3.77 0.74 -0.57
N MET A 18 4.73 0.82 -1.49
CA MET A 18 6.13 1.14 -1.18
C MET A 18 6.30 2.58 -0.68
N TYR A 19 5.65 3.54 -1.33
CA TYR A 19 5.64 4.95 -0.90
C TYR A 19 5.09 5.09 0.52
N SER A 20 3.96 4.43 0.79
CA SER A 20 3.35 4.38 2.12
C SER A 20 4.30 3.79 3.16
N PHE A 21 5.02 2.72 2.83
CA PHE A 21 6.01 2.13 3.71
C PHE A 21 7.15 3.10 4.05
N ILE A 22 7.69 3.78 3.03
CA ILE A 22 8.77 4.77 3.20
C ILE A 22 8.30 5.90 4.10
N GLN A 23 7.14 6.50 3.82
CA GLN A 23 6.59 7.58 4.65
C GLN A 23 6.42 7.16 6.11
N ARG A 24 5.93 5.93 6.37
CA ARG A 24 5.79 5.41 7.75
C ARG A 24 7.13 5.29 8.48
N LYS A 25 8.23 5.11 7.75
CA LYS A 25 9.58 4.98 8.33
C LYS A 25 10.27 6.32 8.52
N THR A 26 9.94 7.33 7.71
CA THR A 26 10.64 8.62 7.71
C THR A 26 9.89 9.71 8.47
N VAL A 27 8.57 9.83 8.30
CA VAL A 27 7.74 10.91 8.87
C VAL A 27 6.33 10.41 9.25
N PRO A 28 6.20 9.35 10.08
CA PRO A 28 4.88 8.78 10.43
C PRO A 28 3.91 9.77 11.09
N GLU A 29 4.43 10.76 11.81
CA GLU A 29 3.67 11.82 12.47
C GLU A 29 2.90 12.73 11.49
N LYS A 30 3.35 12.82 10.23
CA LYS A 30 2.69 13.62 9.19
C LYS A 30 1.57 12.88 8.46
N ILE A 31 1.42 11.57 8.70
CA ILE A 31 0.40 10.76 8.03
C ILE A 31 -0.93 10.90 8.78
N VAL A 32 -1.75 11.87 8.37
CA VAL A 32 -3.05 12.19 9.01
C VAL A 32 -3.92 10.94 9.22
N LYS A 33 -3.97 10.03 8.24
CA LYS A 33 -4.74 8.78 8.36
C LYS A 33 -4.18 7.83 9.42
N LEU A 34 -2.86 7.72 9.54
CA LEU A 34 -2.22 6.91 10.58
C LEU A 34 -2.51 7.50 11.96
N GLN A 35 -2.39 8.82 12.12
CA GLN A 35 -2.71 9.49 13.39
C GLN A 35 -4.16 9.27 13.80
N ALA A 36 -5.11 9.45 12.87
CA ALA A 36 -6.52 9.17 13.14
C ALA A 36 -6.79 7.69 13.50
N MET A 37 -6.03 6.75 12.93
CA MET A 37 -6.12 5.32 13.30
C MET A 37 -5.53 5.05 14.69
N ILE A 38 -4.44 5.72 15.07
CA ILE A 38 -3.83 5.63 16.40
C ILE A 38 -4.79 6.19 17.46
N GLU A 39 -5.38 7.36 17.21
CA GLU A 39 -6.35 7.99 18.12
C GLU A 39 -7.56 7.08 18.39
N ARG A 40 -8.06 6.39 17.36
CA ARG A 40 -9.26 5.54 17.47
C ARG A 40 -8.97 4.16 18.05
N ASN A 41 -7.83 3.57 17.72
CA ASN A 41 -7.59 2.15 17.95
C ASN A 41 -6.40 1.89 18.91
N GLY A 42 -5.69 2.93 19.33
CA GLY A 42 -4.43 2.85 20.06
C GLY A 42 -3.23 2.66 19.14
N GLU A 43 -2.04 2.96 19.68
CA GLU A 43 -0.77 3.03 18.93
C GLU A 43 -0.46 1.74 18.15
N LYS A 44 -0.39 0.59 18.84
CA LYS A 44 -0.07 -0.70 18.20
C LYS A 44 -1.06 -1.08 17.10
N MET A 45 -2.35 -0.96 17.37
CA MET A 45 -3.39 -1.35 16.42
C MET A 45 -3.46 -0.39 15.23
N GLY A 46 -3.35 0.93 15.47
CA GLY A 46 -3.32 1.94 14.41
C GLY A 46 -2.15 1.72 13.44
N HIS A 47 -0.96 1.45 13.96
CA HIS A 47 0.21 1.13 13.13
C HIS A 47 0.04 -0.16 12.33
N SER A 48 -0.56 -1.20 12.91
CA SER A 48 -0.84 -2.48 12.23
C SER A 48 -1.85 -2.32 11.11
N ILE A 49 -3.00 -1.67 11.38
CA ILE A 49 -4.05 -1.43 10.37
C ILE A 49 -3.48 -0.64 9.19
N HIS A 50 -2.73 0.42 9.46
CA HIS A 50 -2.13 1.21 8.40
C HIS A 50 -1.08 0.42 7.61
N LEU A 51 -0.23 -0.38 8.27
CA LEU A 51 0.75 -1.21 7.58
C LEU A 51 0.06 -2.21 6.64
N PHE A 52 -0.94 -2.93 7.14
CA PHE A 52 -1.64 -3.93 6.34
C PHE A 52 -2.42 -3.29 5.19
N GLY A 53 -3.26 -2.29 5.48
CA GLY A 53 -4.16 -1.70 4.49
C GLY A 53 -3.46 -0.83 3.45
N TYR A 54 -2.35 -0.16 3.81
CA TYR A 54 -1.70 0.83 2.95
C TYR A 54 -0.32 0.41 2.44
N THR A 55 0.24 -0.70 2.91
CA THR A 55 1.52 -1.22 2.40
C THR A 55 1.37 -2.64 1.88
N ILE A 56 1.01 -3.59 2.76
CA ILE A 56 1.02 -5.02 2.40
C ILE A 56 -0.05 -5.30 1.34
N LEU A 57 -1.29 -4.89 1.59
CA LEU A 57 -2.40 -5.16 0.69
C LEU A 57 -2.20 -4.56 -0.71
N PRO A 58 -1.80 -3.27 -0.87
CA PRO A 58 -1.51 -2.72 -2.20
C PRO A 58 -0.36 -3.42 -2.93
N VAL A 59 0.73 -3.78 -2.23
CA VAL A 59 1.86 -4.50 -2.85
C VAL A 59 1.42 -5.88 -3.32
N VAL A 60 0.74 -6.66 -2.47
CA VAL A 60 0.26 -8.00 -2.82
C VAL A 60 -0.74 -7.93 -3.98
N ALA A 61 -1.72 -7.03 -3.91
CA ALA A 61 -2.70 -6.84 -4.99
C ALA A 61 -2.02 -6.46 -6.31
N GLY A 62 -1.05 -5.56 -6.27
CA GLY A 62 -0.31 -5.17 -7.46
C GLY A 62 0.54 -6.31 -8.05
N LEU A 63 1.19 -7.11 -7.20
CA LEU A 63 1.91 -8.31 -7.65
C LEU A 63 0.98 -9.32 -8.32
N LEU A 64 -0.23 -9.53 -7.77
CA LEU A 64 -1.24 -10.41 -8.36
C LEU A 64 -1.73 -9.89 -9.72
N LEU A 65 -1.94 -8.58 -9.87
CA LEU A 65 -2.34 -7.97 -11.14
C LEU A 65 -1.25 -8.06 -12.21
N LEU A 66 0.01 -7.85 -11.83
CA LEU A 66 1.14 -8.05 -12.74
C LEU A 66 1.27 -9.51 -13.15
N TYR A 67 1.15 -10.44 -12.20
CA TYR A 67 1.14 -11.87 -12.50
C TYR A 67 0.01 -12.24 -13.48
N ALA A 68 -1.20 -11.73 -13.27
CA ALA A 68 -2.32 -11.94 -14.17
C ALA A 68 -2.07 -11.35 -15.58
N HIS A 69 -1.40 -10.19 -15.67
CA HIS A 69 -1.03 -9.59 -16.96
C HIS A 69 -0.02 -10.43 -17.74
N PHE A 70 0.98 -11.02 -17.08
CA PHE A 70 2.03 -11.81 -17.75
C PHE A 70 1.64 -13.28 -17.99
N LYS A 71 0.61 -13.77 -17.30
CA LYS A 71 0.09 -15.14 -17.49
C LYS A 71 -0.94 -15.23 -18.62
N GLY A 72 -1.68 -14.14 -18.86
CA GLY A 72 -2.59 -14.01 -20.02
C GLY A 72 -1.84 -13.60 -21.28
#